data_AF-A0AA39UX46-F1
#
_entry.id   AF-A0AA39UX46-F1
#
_cell.length_a   1.000
_cell.length_b   1.000
_cell.length_c   1.000
_cell.angle_alpha   90.00
_cell.angle_beta   90.00
_cell.angle_gamma   90.00
#
_symmetry.space_group_name_H-M   'P 1'
#
loop_
_entity.id
_entity.type
_entity.pdbx_description
1 polymer ?
#
loop_
_entity_poly.entity_id
_entity_poly.type
_entity_poly.pdbx_seq_one_letter_code
_entity_poly.pdbx_strand_id
1 'polypeptide(L)'
;MDQHIPLSARPLDFVYFTFFLCHIPASLLMDFQGLLYPNTYIPWIPEWYIEFSGDPLIGGLLRREEGLVWFKCFLLVELLFQFPVFLLGMKGLWKGSRSIYILILFYGASTATTTLPCIFYIIGADELSTGQMWMLLSSYIPFFLLPLGMAVDMAFRIYDIMEKGSADKKRE
;
A
#
# COMPACT_ATOMS: atom_id res chain seq x y z
N MET A 1 11.91 31.38 -6.86
CA MET A 1 12.18 30.73 -5.56
C MET A 1 10.86 30.10 -5.15
N ASP A 2 10.64 28.83 -5.50
CA ASP A 2 9.37 28.15 -5.23
C ASP A 2 9.13 28.16 -3.72
N GLN A 3 8.05 28.81 -3.28
CA GLN A 3 7.66 28.80 -1.88
C GLN A 3 7.33 27.36 -1.50
N HIS A 4 8.08 26.80 -0.55
CA HIS A 4 7.81 25.48 0.00
C HIS A 4 6.45 25.53 0.70
N ILE A 5 5.44 24.90 0.11
CA ILE A 5 4.12 24.78 0.73
C ILE A 5 4.18 23.61 1.72
N PRO A 6 3.97 23.86 3.03
CA PRO A 6 4.05 22.83 4.04
C PRO A 6 2.99 21.74 3.80
N LEU A 7 3.26 20.51 4.26
CA LEU A 7 2.32 19.39 4.15
C LEU A 7 0.96 19.69 4.80
N SER A 8 0.94 20.45 5.90
CA SER A 8 -0.30 20.85 6.58
C SER A 8 -1.24 21.69 5.71
N ALA A 9 -0.73 22.35 4.67
CA ALA A 9 -1.53 23.10 3.70
C ALA A 9 -1.94 22.26 2.48
N ARG A 10 -1.53 20.97 2.43
CA ARG A 10 -1.81 20.01 1.34
C ARG A 10 -2.48 18.76 1.94
N PRO A 11 -3.80 18.79 2.20
CA PRO A 11 -4.47 17.76 3.01
C PRO A 11 -4.35 16.34 2.42
N LEU A 12 -4.48 16.18 1.10
CA LEU A 12 -4.31 14.87 0.46
C LEU A 12 -2.87 14.36 0.58
N ASP A 13 -1.88 15.22 0.34
CA ASP A 13 -0.47 14.86 0.46
C ASP A 13 -0.12 14.47 1.91
N PHE A 14 -0.74 15.12 2.90
CA PHE A 14 -0.61 14.76 4.31
C PHE A 14 -1.22 13.38 4.63
N VAL A 15 -2.40 13.08 4.09
CA VAL A 15 -3.03 11.75 4.21
C VAL A 15 -2.11 10.68 3.60
N TYR A 16 -1.58 10.92 2.40
CA TYR A 16 -0.71 9.94 1.73
C TYR A 16 0.62 9.76 2.48
N PHE A 17 1.21 10.84 2.97
CA PHE A 17 2.41 10.78 3.80
C PHE A 17 2.17 9.95 5.06
N THR A 18 1.06 10.19 5.75
CA THR A 18 0.69 9.48 6.98
C THR A 18 0.41 8.01 6.69
N PHE A 19 -0.26 7.72 5.58
CA PHE A 19 -0.51 6.35 5.14
C PHE A 19 0.80 5.59 4.91
N PHE A 20 1.75 6.16 4.17
CA PHE A 20 3.08 5.55 3.99
C PHE A 20 3.80 5.33 5.32
N LEU A 21 3.75 6.31 6.22
CA LEU A 21 4.38 6.22 7.54
C LEU A 21 3.80 5.08 8.38
N CYS A 22 2.47 4.93 8.41
CA CYS A 22 1.79 3.87 9.15
C CYS A 22 1.94 2.49 8.48
N HIS A 23 2.18 2.45 7.17
CA HIS A 23 2.39 1.20 6.43
C HIS A 23 3.71 0.53 6.75
N ILE A 24 4.78 1.33 6.94
CA ILE A 24 6.13 0.80 7.21
C ILE A 24 6.16 -0.24 8.36
N PRO A 25 5.61 0.04 9.55
CA PRO A 25 5.60 -0.96 10.62
C PRO A 25 4.71 -2.16 10.29
N ALA A 26 3.59 -1.97 9.57
CA ALA A 26 2.75 -3.09 9.15
C ALA A 26 3.53 -4.06 8.24
N SER A 27 4.17 -3.55 7.20
CA SER A 27 4.98 -4.35 6.27
C SER A 27 6.15 -5.05 6.95
N LEU A 28 6.86 -4.33 7.83
CA LEU A 28 8.00 -4.89 8.54
C LEU A 28 7.61 -5.98 9.55
N LEU A 29 6.50 -5.81 10.27
CA LEU A 29 6.11 -6.69 11.37
C LEU A 29 5.16 -7.82 10.96
N MET A 30 4.45 -7.65 9.84
CA MET A 30 3.49 -8.64 9.34
C MET A 30 3.96 -9.23 8.02
N ASP A 31 3.98 -8.45 6.95
CA ASP A 31 4.15 -8.96 5.59
C ASP A 31 5.52 -9.63 5.40
N PHE A 32 6.60 -8.96 5.80
CA PHE A 32 7.94 -9.52 5.65
C PHE A 32 8.21 -10.67 6.62
N GLN A 33 7.54 -10.68 7.78
CA GLN A 33 7.65 -11.80 8.71
C GLN A 33 6.93 -13.04 8.16
N GLY A 34 5.75 -12.87 7.56
CA GLY A 34 5.03 -13.94 6.86
C GLY A 34 5.81 -14.47 5.65
N LEU A 35 6.45 -13.59 4.88
CA LEU A 35 7.27 -13.96 3.73
C LEU A 35 8.52 -14.76 4.12
N LEU A 36 9.17 -14.40 5.23
CA LEU A 36 10.41 -15.04 5.71
C LEU A 36 10.16 -16.24 6.64
N TYR A 37 8.92 -16.50 7.05
CA TYR A 37 8.59 -17.56 7.99
C TYR A 37 9.04 -18.95 7.48
N PRO A 38 9.67 -19.79 8.32
CA PRO A 38 9.93 -19.68 9.76
C PRO A 38 11.29 -19.05 10.09
N ASN A 39 12.07 -18.60 9.09
CA ASN A 39 13.39 -18.00 9.30
C ASN A 39 13.29 -16.52 9.75
N THR A 40 12.20 -16.17 10.44
CA THR A 40 11.95 -14.84 10.98
C THR A 40 12.62 -14.68 12.36
N TYR A 41 13.04 -13.46 12.67
CA TYR A 41 13.57 -13.10 13.98
C TYR A 41 12.48 -12.87 15.04
N ILE A 42 11.21 -12.72 14.62
CA ILE A 42 10.08 -12.32 15.48
C ILE A 42 8.80 -13.10 15.12
N PRO A 43 8.78 -14.45 15.24
CA PRO A 43 7.64 -15.28 14.82
C PRO A 43 6.36 -15.04 15.63
N TRP A 44 6.50 -14.60 16.88
CA TRP A 44 5.38 -14.42 17.80
C TRP A 44 4.38 -13.32 17.38
N ILE A 45 4.79 -12.35 16.55
CA ILE A 45 3.90 -11.28 16.07
C ILE A 45 2.86 -11.85 15.08
N PRO A 46 3.26 -12.50 13.96
CA PRO A 46 2.32 -13.18 13.08
C PRO A 46 1.45 -14.23 13.78
N GLU A 47 2.03 -15.00 14.71
CA GLU A 47 1.30 -16.02 15.48
C GLU A 47 0.19 -15.39 16.33
N TRP A 48 0.52 -14.38 17.15
CA TRP A 48 -0.45 -13.63 17.95
C TRP A 48 -1.53 -12.98 17.06
N TYR A 49 -1.12 -12.41 15.93
CA TYR A 49 -2.05 -11.80 14.99
C TYR A 49 -3.05 -12.82 14.45
N ILE A 50 -2.61 -14.02 14.07
CA ILE A 50 -3.51 -15.06 13.57
C ILE A 50 -4.45 -15.56 14.66
N GLU A 51 -3.97 -15.76 15.90
CA GLU A 51 -4.82 -16.16 17.02
C GLU A 51 -5.97 -15.17 17.25
N PHE A 52 -5.68 -13.88 17.11
CA PHE A 52 -6.67 -12.82 17.25
C PHE A 52 -7.56 -12.67 16.01
N SER A 53 -6.99 -12.70 14.81
CA SER A 53 -7.67 -12.29 13.58
C SER A 53 -8.28 -13.42 12.77
N GLY A 54 -7.71 -14.62 12.84
CA GLY A 54 -8.04 -15.71 11.93
C GLY A 54 -7.64 -15.45 10.47
N ASP A 55 -6.77 -14.47 10.19
CA ASP A 55 -6.43 -14.08 8.82
C ASP A 55 -5.98 -15.29 7.97
N PRO A 56 -6.72 -15.65 6.90
CA PRO A 56 -6.43 -16.85 6.13
C PRO A 56 -5.20 -16.67 5.21
N LEU A 57 -4.85 -15.44 4.84
CA LEU A 57 -3.68 -15.14 4.01
C LEU A 57 -2.40 -15.29 4.82
N ILE A 58 -2.31 -14.58 5.96
CA ILE A 58 -1.15 -14.67 6.85
C ILE A 58 -1.07 -16.07 7.48
N GLY A 59 -2.21 -16.63 7.91
CA GLY A 59 -2.31 -17.99 8.41
C GLY A 59 -1.80 -19.04 7.41
N GLY A 60 -2.22 -18.95 6.15
CA GLY A 60 -1.75 -19.87 5.12
C GLY A 60 -0.28 -19.71 4.77
N LEU A 61 0.31 -18.51 4.89
CA LEU A 61 1.76 -18.33 4.77
C LEU A 61 2.52 -19.06 5.86
N LEU A 62 2.09 -18.93 7.12
CA LEU A 62 2.72 -19.60 8.26
C LEU A 62 2.60 -21.12 8.16
N ARG A 63 1.46 -21.62 7.68
CA ARG A 63 1.24 -23.06 7.38
C ARG A 63 1.91 -23.52 6.10
N ARG A 64 2.51 -22.61 5.32
CA ARG A 64 3.19 -22.86 4.04
C ARG A 64 2.26 -23.50 3.00
N GLU A 65 1.02 -23.05 2.94
CA GLU A 65 0.03 -23.53 1.98
C GLU A 65 0.47 -23.23 0.54
N GLU A 66 0.48 -24.25 -0.33
CA GLU A 66 0.90 -24.11 -1.73
C GLU A 66 -0.07 -23.25 -2.55
N GLY A 67 -1.35 -23.17 -2.14
CA GLY A 67 -2.37 -22.35 -2.79
C GLY A 67 -2.14 -20.83 -2.73
N LEU A 68 -1.19 -20.36 -1.90
CA LEU A 68 -0.91 -18.94 -1.67
C LEU A 68 0.37 -18.44 -2.34
N VAL A 69 0.90 -19.13 -3.35
CA VAL A 69 2.07 -18.65 -4.12
C VAL A 69 1.80 -17.27 -4.74
N TRP A 70 0.58 -17.01 -5.21
CA TRP A 70 0.18 -15.69 -5.73
C TRP A 70 0.33 -14.58 -4.68
N PHE A 71 -0.01 -14.87 -3.42
CA PHE A 71 0.10 -13.90 -2.33
C PHE A 71 1.57 -13.67 -1.97
N LYS A 72 2.40 -14.72 -1.97
CA LYS A 72 3.87 -14.57 -1.83
C LYS A 72 4.47 -13.69 -2.92
N CYS A 73 3.99 -13.81 -4.17
CA CYS A 73 4.41 -12.92 -5.25
C CYS A 73 4.04 -11.46 -4.95
N PHE A 74 2.87 -11.20 -4.38
CA PHE A 74 2.47 -9.85 -3.98
C PHE A 74 3.34 -9.29 -2.85
N LEU A 75 3.67 -10.09 -1.83
CA LEU A 75 4.60 -9.68 -0.77
C LEU A 75 6.02 -9.41 -1.30
N LEU A 76 6.46 -10.14 -2.33
CA LEU A 76 7.73 -9.85 -3.01
C LEU A 76 7.67 -8.53 -3.80
N VAL A 77 6.57 -8.26 -4.50
CA VAL A 77 6.34 -6.95 -5.14
C VAL A 77 6.34 -5.84 -4.10
N GLU A 78 5.75 -6.09 -2.93
CA GLU A 78 5.76 -5.14 -1.83
C GLU A 78 7.20 -4.85 -1.37
N LEU A 79 7.95 -5.90 -1.01
CA LEU A 79 9.32 -5.79 -0.53
C LEU A 79 10.24 -5.08 -1.53
N LEU A 80 10.17 -5.43 -2.81
CA LEU A 80 11.12 -4.99 -3.83
C LEU A 80 10.74 -3.66 -4.49
N PHE A 81 9.46 -3.32 -4.51
CA PHE A 81 8.97 -2.12 -5.19
C PHE A 81 8.18 -1.21 -4.27
N GLN A 82 7.08 -1.69 -3.68
CA GLN A 82 6.15 -0.80 -2.96
C GLN A 82 6.77 -0.20 -1.69
N PHE A 83 7.51 -1.00 -0.92
CA PHE A 83 8.14 -0.58 0.33
C PHE A 83 9.24 0.48 0.13
N PRO A 84 10.19 0.34 -0.84
CA PRO A 84 11.07 1.44 -1.22
C PRO A 84 10.31 2.73 -1.60
N VAL A 85 9.15 2.60 -2.26
CA VAL A 85 8.32 3.75 -2.62
C VAL A 85 7.71 4.43 -1.40
N PHE A 86 7.45 3.75 -0.28
CA PHE A 86 7.00 4.41 0.96
C PHE A 86 7.98 5.51 1.38
N LEU A 87 9.28 5.16 1.43
CA LEU A 87 10.35 6.06 1.85
C LEU A 87 10.55 7.22 0.86
N LEU A 88 10.56 6.90 -0.44
CA LEU A 88 10.73 7.90 -1.50
C LEU A 88 9.50 8.82 -1.61
N GLY A 89 8.31 8.24 -1.51
CA GLY A 89 7.01 8.91 -1.52
C GLY A 89 6.91 9.91 -0.37
N MET A 90 7.19 9.48 0.86
CA MET A 90 7.24 10.36 2.03
C MET A 90 8.22 11.52 1.83
N LYS A 91 9.45 11.23 1.38
CA LYS A 91 10.46 12.27 1.11
C LYS A 91 10.00 13.25 0.03
N GLY A 92 9.40 12.76 -1.04
CA GLY A 92 8.90 13.57 -2.15
C GLY A 92 7.73 14.46 -1.74
N LEU A 93 6.75 13.90 -1.03
CA LEU A 93 5.59 14.62 -0.50
C LEU A 93 6.01 15.70 0.50
N TRP A 94 6.93 15.37 1.43
CA TRP A 94 7.50 16.32 2.39
C TRP A 94 8.15 17.53 1.71
N LYS A 95 8.91 17.28 0.64
CA LYS A 95 9.56 18.33 -0.14
C LYS A 95 8.61 19.07 -1.10
N GLY A 96 7.41 18.56 -1.34
CA GLY A 96 6.51 19.08 -2.36
C GLY A 96 7.02 18.86 -3.79
N SER A 97 7.82 17.83 -4.02
CA SER A 97 8.40 17.56 -5.35
C SER A 97 7.37 16.97 -6.29
N ARG A 98 7.11 17.62 -7.42
CA ARG A 98 6.23 17.08 -8.47
C ARG A 98 6.78 15.82 -9.14
N SER A 99 8.10 15.61 -9.08
CA SER A 99 8.74 14.42 -9.66
C SER A 99 8.26 13.10 -9.04
N ILE A 100 7.70 13.14 -7.83
CA ILE A 100 7.25 11.95 -7.11
C ILE A 100 5.90 11.42 -7.62
N TYR A 101 5.13 12.24 -8.35
CA TYR A 101 3.76 11.90 -8.73
C TYR A 101 3.69 10.62 -9.57
N ILE A 102 4.63 10.45 -10.50
CA ILE A 102 4.70 9.25 -11.36
C ILE A 102 4.96 8.00 -10.52
N LEU A 103 5.85 8.10 -9.53
CA LEU A 103 6.19 6.96 -8.68
C LEU A 103 5.03 6.58 -7.74
N ILE A 104 4.34 7.58 -7.17
CA ILE A 104 3.13 7.35 -6.35
C ILE A 104 1.98 6.80 -7.20
N LEU A 105 1.85 7.20 -8.47
CA LEU A 105 0.88 6.63 -9.39
C LEU A 105 1.10 5.13 -9.59
N PHE A 106 2.33 4.73 -9.94
CA PHE A 106 2.65 3.32 -10.13
C PHE A 106 2.47 2.51 -8.85
N TYR A 107 2.90 3.07 -7.72
CA TYR A 107 2.68 2.47 -6.40
C TYR A 107 1.19 2.27 -6.12
N GLY A 108 0.38 3.31 -6.31
CA GLY A 108 -1.05 3.29 -6.02
C GLY A 108 -1.77 2.22 -6.82
N ALA A 109 -1.50 2.17 -8.12
CA ALA A 109 -2.08 1.19 -9.04
C ALA A 109 -1.64 -0.24 -8.71
N SER A 110 -0.35 -0.44 -8.44
CA SER A 110 0.21 -1.74 -8.05
C SER A 110 -0.42 -2.24 -6.75
N THR A 111 -0.44 -1.42 -5.70
CA THR A 111 -0.95 -1.80 -4.38
C THR A 111 -2.45 -2.09 -4.43
N ALA A 112 -3.24 -1.26 -5.13
CA ALA A 112 -4.66 -1.53 -5.32
C ALA A 112 -4.89 -2.89 -6.00
N THR A 113 -4.06 -3.23 -6.99
CA THR A 113 -4.16 -4.49 -7.74
C THR A 113 -3.74 -5.70 -6.91
N THR A 114 -2.74 -5.57 -6.03
CA THR A 114 -2.32 -6.67 -5.14
C THR A 114 -3.28 -6.86 -3.96
N THR A 115 -3.92 -5.80 -3.46
CA THR A 115 -4.84 -5.86 -2.32
C THR A 115 -6.23 -6.34 -2.72
N LEU A 116 -6.67 -6.09 -3.95
CA LEU A 116 -8.03 -6.46 -4.41
C LEU A 116 -8.30 -7.98 -4.32
N PRO A 117 -7.41 -8.87 -4.80
CA PRO A 117 -7.58 -10.32 -4.61
C PRO A 117 -7.62 -10.73 -3.14
N CYS A 118 -6.85 -10.08 -2.27
CA CYS A 118 -6.86 -10.35 -0.83
C CYS A 118 -8.24 -10.10 -0.21
N ILE A 119 -8.90 -9.00 -0.59
CA ILE A 119 -10.26 -8.68 -0.14
C ILE A 119 -11.24 -9.78 -0.55
N PHE A 120 -11.22 -10.19 -1.82
CA PHE A 120 -12.12 -11.24 -2.29
C PHE A 120 -11.81 -12.61 -1.68
N TYR A 121 -10.53 -12.89 -1.40
CA TYR A 121 -10.11 -14.10 -0.71
C TYR A 121 -10.67 -14.15 0.72
N ILE A 122 -10.64 -13.03 1.45
CA ILE A 122 -11.23 -12.92 2.79
C ILE A 122 -12.75 -13.11 2.75
N ILE A 123 -13.43 -12.50 1.78
CA ILE A 123 -14.90 -12.64 1.62
C ILE A 123 -15.29 -14.09 1.33
N GLY A 124 -14.45 -14.82 0.58
CA GLY A 124 -14.68 -16.22 0.22
C GLY A 124 -14.20 -17.24 1.25
N ALA A 125 -13.69 -16.81 2.42
CA ALA A 125 -13.17 -17.72 3.43
C ALA A 125 -14.28 -18.24 4.34
N ASP A 126 -14.56 -19.55 4.28
CA ASP A 126 -15.63 -20.20 5.04
C ASP A 126 -15.35 -20.33 6.55
N GLU A 127 -14.07 -20.28 6.95
CA GLU A 127 -13.64 -20.51 8.35
C GLU A 127 -13.73 -19.26 9.24
N LEU A 128 -14.01 -18.09 8.65
CA LEU A 128 -14.06 -16.83 9.38
C LEU A 128 -15.41 -16.61 10.07
N SER A 129 -15.38 -16.24 11.35
CA SER A 129 -16.55 -15.65 11.98
C SER A 129 -16.92 -14.31 11.32
N THR A 130 -18.20 -13.91 11.37
CA THR A 130 -18.64 -12.61 10.83
C THR A 130 -17.86 -11.44 11.44
N GLY A 131 -17.51 -11.53 12.73
CA GLY A 131 -16.69 -10.51 13.40
C GLY A 131 -15.28 -10.42 12.85
N GLN A 132 -14.60 -11.56 12.68
CA GLN A 132 -13.25 -11.61 12.10
C GLN A 132 -13.24 -11.13 10.65
N MET A 133 -14.22 -11.55 9.84
CA MET A 133 -14.35 -11.10 8.45
C MET A 133 -14.46 -9.57 8.37
N TRP A 134 -15.35 -8.94 9.15
CA TRP A 134 -15.48 -7.48 9.14
C TRP A 134 -14.26 -6.77 9.69
N MET A 135 -13.60 -7.33 10.70
CA MET A 135 -12.35 -6.79 11.21
C MET A 135 -11.26 -6.78 10.13
N LEU A 136 -11.06 -7.90 9.43
CA LEU A 136 -10.10 -8.00 8.32
C LEU A 136 -10.47 -7.04 7.19
N LEU A 137 -11.73 -7.01 6.77
CA LEU A 137 -12.19 -6.08 5.72
C LEU A 137 -12.00 -4.61 6.11
N SER A 138 -12.19 -4.26 7.38
CA SER A 138 -11.95 -2.90 7.88
C SER A 138 -10.47 -2.48 7.77
N SER A 139 -9.55 -3.46 7.76
CA SER A 139 -8.12 -3.24 7.53
C SER A 139 -7.78 -3.23 6.03
N TYR A 140 -8.23 -4.23 5.26
CA TYR A 140 -7.85 -4.38 3.86
C TYR A 140 -8.52 -3.34 2.92
N ILE A 141 -9.76 -2.94 3.18
CA ILE A 141 -10.49 -1.98 2.32
C ILE A 141 -9.79 -0.61 2.27
N PRO A 142 -9.39 0.01 3.39
CA PRO A 142 -8.60 1.24 3.34
C PRO A 142 -7.27 1.09 2.58
N PHE A 143 -6.62 -0.07 2.72
CA PHE A 143 -5.36 -0.40 2.03
C PHE A 143 -5.57 -0.66 0.52
N PHE A 144 -6.81 -0.78 0.06
CA PHE A 144 -7.17 -0.79 -1.35
C PHE A 144 -7.58 0.61 -1.84
N LEU A 145 -8.52 1.25 -1.13
CA LEU A 145 -9.12 2.52 -1.56
C LEU A 145 -8.13 3.68 -1.53
N LEU A 146 -7.26 3.76 -0.51
CA LEU A 146 -6.28 4.84 -0.43
C LEU A 146 -5.25 4.76 -1.56
N PRO A 147 -4.58 3.63 -1.83
CA PRO A 147 -3.69 3.53 -3.00
C PRO A 147 -4.38 3.74 -4.34
N LEU A 148 -5.61 3.26 -4.51
CA LEU A 148 -6.40 3.54 -5.72
C LEU A 148 -6.65 5.05 -5.87
N GLY A 149 -7.03 5.72 -4.77
CA GLY A 149 -7.20 7.18 -4.73
C GLY A 149 -5.90 7.92 -5.07
N MET A 150 -4.76 7.46 -4.53
CA MET A 150 -3.45 8.01 -4.89
C MET A 150 -3.16 7.89 -6.38
N ALA A 151 -3.44 6.72 -6.98
CA ALA A 151 -3.21 6.50 -8.40
C ALA A 151 -4.02 7.48 -9.26
N VAL A 152 -5.30 7.64 -8.93
CA VAL A 152 -6.22 8.56 -9.62
C VAL A 152 -5.81 10.01 -9.44
N ASP A 153 -5.53 10.45 -8.21
CA ASP A 153 -5.11 11.83 -7.91
C ASP A 153 -3.80 12.18 -8.62
N MET A 154 -2.79 11.30 -8.56
CA MET A 154 -1.53 11.54 -9.26
C MET A 154 -1.71 11.56 -10.78
N ALA A 155 -2.60 10.73 -11.35
CA ALA A 155 -2.89 10.73 -12.78
C ALA A 155 -3.45 12.08 -13.23
N PHE A 156 -4.43 12.63 -12.49
CA PHE A 156 -4.99 13.94 -12.79
C PHE A 156 -3.96 15.07 -12.64
N ARG A 157 -3.16 15.06 -11.55
CA ARG A 157 -2.10 16.07 -11.36
C ARG A 157 -1.06 16.05 -12.48
N ILE A 158 -0.69 14.87 -12.96
CA ILE A 158 0.24 14.72 -14.09
C ILE A 158 -0.40 15.23 -15.38
N TYR A 159 -1.66 14.85 -15.64
CA TYR A 159 -2.41 15.29 -16.80
C TYR A 159 -2.49 16.83 -16.88
N ASP A 160 -2.85 17.49 -15.78
CA ASP A 160 -2.93 18.96 -15.70
C ASP A 160 -1.59 19.65 -16.01
N ILE A 161 -0.47 19.05 -15.58
CA ILE A 161 0.88 19.56 -15.88
C ILE A 161 1.19 19.42 -17.37
N MET A 162 0.83 18.28 -17.98
CA MET A 162 1.05 18.02 -19.39
C MET A 162 0.20 18.93 -20.29
N GLU A 163 -1.05 19.18 -19.91
CA GLU A 163 -1.95 20.07 -20.64
C GLU A 163 -1.42 21.51 -20.65
N LYS A 164 -1.00 22.03 -19.49
CA LYS A 164 -0.40 23.37 -19.38
C LYS A 164 0.87 23.50 -20.23
N GLY A 165 1.78 22.52 -20.14
CA GLY A 165 2.99 22.52 -20.95
C GLY A 165 2.72 22.46 -22.47
N SER A 166 1.65 21.78 -22.89
CA SER A 166 1.24 21.72 -24.30
C SER A 166 0.61 23.02 -24.79
N ALA A 167 -0.10 23.74 -23.92
CA ALA A 167 -0.70 25.04 -24.25
C ALA A 167 0.36 26.14 -24.40
N ASP A 168 1.38 26.15 -23.54
CA ASP A 168 2.48 27.12 -23.59
C ASP A 168 3.31 26.95 -24.87
N LYS A 169 3.58 25.72 -25.29
CA LYS A 169 4.28 25.42 -26.55
C LYS A 169 3.52 25.87 -27.81
N LYS A 170 2.20 26.03 -27.74
CA LYS A 170 1.39 26.56 -28.87
C LYS A 170 1.38 28.09 -28.95
N ARG A 171 1.88 28.78 -27.91
CA ARG A 171 1.92 30.25 -27.82
C ARG A 171 3.28 30.84 -28.21
N GLU A 172 4.31 30.00 -28.31
CA GLU A 172 5.64 30.31 -28.89
C GLU A 172 5.65 30.12 -30.41
#